data_AF-A0A520H561-F1
#
_entry.id   AF-A0A520H561-F1
#
_cell.length_a   1.000
_cell.length_b   1.000
_cell.length_c   1.000
_cell.angle_alpha   90.00
_cell.angle_beta   90.00
_cell.angle_gamma   90.00
#
_symmetry.space_group_name_H-M   'P 1'
#
loop_
_entity.id
_entity.type
_entity.pdbx_description
1 polymer ?
#
loop_
_entity_poly.entity_id
_entity_poly.type
_entity_poly.pdbx_seq_one_letter_code
_entity_poly.pdbx_strand_id
1 'polypeptide(L)'
;MNSSSTTFLRRASAVALLAACGALPAGVAVAQAAYPSRAITIVVPYPAGGSNDTFARQVAKELGDQLGQPVIIDNRPGASGNTGTGQVAKAVPDGYTLVAVSSSMTTNAAIQSKLPFDPVKGLAPVAMFAKGPFIVAVNNDFPARTPAELIAAIKARPGQYNYASSGTGSVNQFGTELLKARVGDLQITHIPYKGMGPAVTDLVGNQTQLLISSGPSLLPMVRSGKLRAVGITSLKPSPVAPELTPMASAVPGYEFELWWGLLAPAGTPPEVVGRLNGAVNAALGKPELAANFLKEGAIATPLTPAQFGAVIVEDIERWKKLAKQQNIIAD
;
A
#
# COMPACT_ATOMS: atom_id res chain seq x y z
N MET A 1 29.24 11.68 107.89
CA MET A 1 28.00 10.98 107.54
C MET A 1 27.19 11.91 106.65
N ASN A 2 26.82 11.42 105.45
CA ASN A 2 25.66 11.76 104.59
C ASN A 2 25.32 13.26 104.38
N SER A 3 25.06 13.79 103.19
CA SER A 3 24.70 13.20 101.90
C SER A 3 24.80 14.28 100.81
N SER A 4 25.30 13.87 99.64
CA SER A 4 24.90 14.24 98.26
C SER A 4 23.51 14.94 98.15
N SER A 5 23.23 15.90 97.26
CA SER A 5 23.50 15.90 95.81
C SER A 5 23.16 17.27 95.14
N THR A 6 24.00 17.66 94.16
CA THR A 6 23.75 18.31 92.83
C THR A 6 22.63 19.36 92.63
N THR A 7 22.85 20.48 91.92
CA THR A 7 23.04 20.49 90.45
C THR A 7 23.70 21.79 89.93
N PHE A 8 24.73 21.62 89.10
CA PHE A 8 25.49 22.65 88.41
C PHE A 8 24.96 22.90 86.99
N LEU A 9 24.93 24.18 86.63
CA LEU A 9 25.31 24.81 85.36
C LEU A 9 24.56 24.52 84.03
N ARG A 10 23.95 25.61 83.55
CA ARG A 10 23.78 25.98 82.14
C ARG A 10 25.12 26.06 81.39
N ARG A 11 25.08 25.66 80.11
CA ARG A 11 25.91 26.00 78.91
C ARG A 11 26.27 24.69 78.20
N ALA A 12 26.33 24.55 76.89
CA ALA A 12 25.95 25.32 75.72
C ALA A 12 26.12 24.34 74.54
N SER A 13 25.24 24.47 73.54
CA SER A 13 25.42 24.18 72.11
C SER A 13 26.57 23.25 71.66
N ALA A 14 26.25 22.15 70.97
CA ALA A 14 26.57 21.93 69.55
C ALA A 14 26.41 20.46 69.14
N VAL A 15 25.95 20.27 67.89
CA VAL A 15 26.03 19.07 67.04
C VAL A 15 25.01 17.96 67.32
N ALA A 16 23.82 18.08 66.73
CA ALA A 16 23.01 16.93 66.29
C ALA A 16 21.94 17.38 65.27
N LEU A 17 22.35 17.74 64.05
CA LEU A 17 21.43 18.01 62.95
C LEU A 17 22.10 17.66 61.62
N LEU A 18 21.99 16.41 61.18
CA LEU A 18 22.21 15.98 59.79
C LEU A 18 21.86 14.49 59.64
N ALA A 19 20.57 14.17 59.60
CA ALA A 19 20.07 12.85 59.19
C ALA A 19 18.64 12.92 58.64
N ALA A 20 18.35 13.88 57.76
CA ALA A 20 17.05 13.96 57.08
C ALA A 20 17.19 14.56 55.68
N CYS A 21 17.92 13.87 54.79
CA CYS A 21 17.92 14.16 53.36
C CYS A 21 17.75 12.86 52.59
N GLY A 22 16.70 12.79 51.76
CA GLY A 22 16.69 11.91 50.59
C GLY A 22 15.58 10.86 50.50
N ALA A 23 14.36 11.11 50.98
CA ALA A 23 13.21 10.40 50.44
C ALA A 23 12.92 10.98 49.04
N LEU A 24 13.64 10.48 48.04
CA LEU A 24 13.33 10.70 46.62
C LEU A 24 11.89 10.22 46.40
N PRO A 25 10.97 11.04 45.85
CA PRO A 25 9.72 10.51 45.36
C PRO A 25 10.08 9.50 44.27
N ALA A 26 9.80 8.23 44.54
CA ALA A 26 9.84 7.18 43.54
C ALA A 26 9.02 7.69 42.35
N GLY A 27 9.72 8.01 41.26
CA GLY A 27 9.08 8.51 40.05
C GLY A 27 7.94 7.57 39.72
N VAL A 28 6.72 8.10 39.69
CA VAL A 28 5.56 7.38 39.23
C VAL A 28 5.94 6.97 37.81
N ALA A 29 6.25 5.67 37.63
CA ALA A 29 6.40 5.11 36.31
C ALA A 29 5.04 5.30 35.66
N VAL A 30 4.89 6.38 34.89
CA VAL A 30 3.73 6.60 34.05
C VAL A 30 3.84 5.48 33.04
N ALA A 31 3.15 4.36 33.32
CA ALA A 31 3.06 3.25 32.41
C ALA A 31 2.61 3.86 31.09
N GLN A 32 3.49 3.85 30.09
CA GLN A 32 3.17 4.33 28.75
C GLN A 32 1.86 3.63 28.37
N ALA A 33 0.78 4.40 28.19
CA ALA A 33 -0.53 3.83 27.92
C ALA A 33 -0.37 2.82 26.77
N ALA A 34 -0.82 1.58 26.98
CA ALA A 34 -0.57 0.51 26.02
C ALA A 34 -1.11 0.94 24.65
N TYR A 35 -0.24 0.99 23.65
CA TYR A 35 -0.65 1.31 22.28
C TYR A 35 -1.59 0.23 21.74
N PRO A 36 -2.70 0.57 21.05
CA PRO A 36 -3.26 1.91 20.90
C PRO A 36 -4.22 2.31 22.03
N SER A 37 -4.20 3.58 22.43
CA SER A 37 -5.10 4.16 23.46
C SER A 37 -6.12 5.16 22.90
N ARG A 38 -6.09 5.40 21.58
CA ARG A 38 -7.01 6.26 20.83
C ARG A 38 -7.19 5.72 19.42
N ALA A 39 -8.11 6.32 18.67
CA ALA A 39 -8.36 5.97 17.28
C ALA A 39 -7.10 6.11 16.41
N ILE A 40 -6.91 5.14 15.50
CA ILE A 40 -5.88 5.15 14.47
C ILE A 40 -6.49 5.71 13.18
N THR A 41 -5.76 6.54 12.46
CA THR A 41 -6.14 7.02 11.13
C THR A 41 -5.27 6.35 10.08
N ILE A 42 -5.91 5.73 9.07
CA ILE A 42 -5.26 5.25 7.85
C ILE A 42 -5.63 6.21 6.73
N VAL A 43 -4.64 6.95 6.24
CA VAL A 43 -4.75 7.77 5.05
C VAL A 43 -4.69 6.87 3.82
N VAL A 44 -5.67 6.99 2.93
CA VAL A 44 -5.68 6.35 1.61
C VAL A 44 -5.42 7.44 0.58
N PRO A 45 -4.26 7.50 -0.09
CA PRO A 45 -3.89 8.62 -0.95
C PRO A 45 -4.51 8.52 -2.36
N TYR A 46 -5.67 7.85 -2.47
CA TYR A 46 -6.38 7.57 -3.71
C TYR A 46 -7.89 7.82 -3.52
N PRO A 47 -8.66 8.03 -4.61
CA PRO A 47 -10.10 8.23 -4.52
C PRO A 47 -10.82 7.05 -3.85
N ALA A 48 -11.92 7.35 -3.15
CA ALA A 48 -12.79 6.34 -2.55
C ALA A 48 -13.41 5.42 -3.61
N GLY A 49 -13.71 4.17 -3.23
CA GLY A 49 -14.29 3.16 -4.13
C GLY A 49 -13.30 2.50 -5.11
N GLY A 50 -12.02 2.88 -5.08
CA GLY A 50 -10.94 2.16 -5.78
C GLY A 50 -10.37 1.02 -4.94
N SER A 51 -9.52 0.18 -5.54
CA SER A 51 -8.93 -1.00 -4.87
C SER A 51 -8.21 -0.68 -3.55
N ASN A 52 -7.42 0.40 -3.50
CA ASN A 52 -6.75 0.85 -2.28
C ASN A 52 -7.75 1.10 -1.13
N ASP A 53 -8.85 1.79 -1.42
CA ASP A 53 -9.90 2.10 -0.45
C ASP A 53 -10.62 0.83 0.02
N THR A 54 -10.97 -0.06 -0.92
CA THR A 54 -11.61 -1.35 -0.63
C THR A 54 -10.77 -2.20 0.32
N PHE A 55 -9.50 -2.45 0.01
CA PHE A 55 -8.63 -3.26 0.86
C PHE A 55 -8.34 -2.58 2.20
N ALA A 56 -8.10 -1.27 2.21
CA ALA A 56 -7.85 -0.52 3.44
C ALA A 56 -9.05 -0.58 4.39
N ARG A 57 -10.29 -0.44 3.90
CA ARG A 57 -11.51 -0.53 4.72
C ARG A 57 -11.70 -1.92 5.34
N GLN A 58 -11.46 -2.98 4.56
CA GLN A 58 -11.57 -4.35 5.06
C GLN A 58 -10.54 -4.61 6.17
N VAL A 59 -9.28 -4.19 5.98
CA VAL A 59 -8.24 -4.31 7.00
C VAL A 59 -8.50 -3.41 8.21
N ALA A 60 -8.96 -2.17 8.01
CA ALA A 60 -9.25 -1.23 9.08
C ALA A 60 -10.33 -1.76 10.03
N LYS A 61 -11.39 -2.38 9.48
CA LYS A 61 -12.41 -3.05 10.29
C LYS A 61 -11.78 -4.10 11.21
N GLU A 62 -10.98 -4.99 10.64
CA GLU A 62 -10.35 -6.10 11.36
C GLU A 62 -9.32 -5.63 12.39
N LEU A 63 -8.57 -4.58 12.06
CA LEU A 63 -7.64 -3.94 12.98
C LEU A 63 -8.38 -3.31 14.16
N GLY A 64 -9.52 -2.66 13.93
CA GLY A 64 -10.30 -2.06 15.00
C GLY A 64 -10.82 -3.10 15.99
N ASP A 65 -11.35 -4.21 15.46
CA ASP A 65 -11.83 -5.33 16.26
C ASP A 65 -10.69 -5.97 17.09
N GLN A 66 -9.49 -6.10 16.53
CA GLN A 66 -8.34 -6.71 17.22
C GLN A 66 -7.63 -5.79 18.21
N LEU A 67 -7.54 -4.50 17.89
CA LEU A 67 -6.79 -3.53 18.70
C LEU A 67 -7.66 -2.83 19.75
N GLY A 68 -8.99 -3.01 19.68
CA GLY A 68 -9.94 -2.40 20.62
C GLY A 68 -10.04 -0.88 20.48
N GLN A 69 -9.63 -0.33 19.34
CA GLN A 69 -9.67 1.10 19.04
C GLN A 69 -10.23 1.33 17.63
N PRO A 70 -11.02 2.39 17.40
CA PRO A 70 -11.51 2.70 16.07
C PRO A 70 -10.37 2.91 15.07
N VAL A 71 -10.54 2.44 13.84
CA VAL A 71 -9.64 2.73 12.72
C VAL A 71 -10.39 3.51 11.65
N ILE A 72 -9.98 4.75 11.43
CA ILE A 72 -10.63 5.72 10.55
C ILE A 72 -9.92 5.71 9.20
N ILE A 73 -10.68 5.65 8.11
CA ILE A 73 -10.15 5.83 6.74
C ILE A 73 -10.31 7.29 6.34
N ASP A 74 -9.20 7.95 5.95
CA ASP A 74 -9.16 9.31 5.40
C ASP A 74 -8.64 9.28 3.95
N ASN A 75 -9.53 9.50 2.96
CA ASN A 75 -9.14 9.53 1.55
C ASN A 75 -8.54 10.90 1.18
N ARG A 76 -7.25 10.91 0.79
CA ARG A 76 -6.49 12.12 0.40
C ARG A 76 -5.86 11.96 -1.00
N PRO A 77 -6.68 11.93 -2.08
CA PRO A 77 -6.17 11.80 -3.43
C PRO A 77 -5.38 13.03 -3.88
N GLY A 78 -4.42 12.83 -4.78
CA GLY A 78 -3.67 13.92 -5.41
C GLY A 78 -2.26 13.50 -5.81
N ALA A 79 -1.75 14.05 -6.92
CA ALA A 79 -0.39 13.85 -7.42
C ALA A 79 0.06 12.37 -7.42
N SER A 80 -0.76 11.48 -7.99
CA SER A 80 -0.51 10.03 -8.03
C SER A 80 -0.23 9.40 -6.66
N GLY A 81 -0.87 9.93 -5.62
CA GLY A 81 -0.74 9.49 -4.23
C GLY A 81 0.30 10.26 -3.40
N ASN A 82 1.09 11.12 -4.02
CA ASN A 82 2.15 11.86 -3.32
C ASN A 82 1.62 12.81 -2.25
N THR A 83 0.43 13.39 -2.44
CA THR A 83 -0.16 14.33 -1.49
C THR A 83 -0.44 13.67 -0.14
N GLY A 84 -1.23 12.60 -0.12
CA GLY A 84 -1.58 11.89 1.12
C GLY A 84 -0.37 11.16 1.72
N THR A 85 0.45 10.50 0.90
CA THR A 85 1.65 9.81 1.40
C THR A 85 2.66 10.78 2.00
N GLY A 86 2.90 11.93 1.35
CA GLY A 86 3.80 12.97 1.85
C GLY A 86 3.30 13.63 3.14
N GLN A 87 1.98 13.70 3.36
CA GLN A 87 1.40 14.14 4.63
C GLN A 87 1.74 13.14 5.74
N VAL A 88 1.54 11.83 5.51
CA VAL A 88 1.84 10.80 6.52
C VAL A 88 3.33 10.68 6.80
N ALA A 89 4.18 10.78 5.79
CA ALA A 89 5.64 10.75 5.98
C ALA A 89 6.16 11.85 6.94
N LYS A 90 5.38 12.92 7.16
CA LYS A 90 5.68 14.04 8.06
C LYS A 90 4.88 14.02 9.37
N ALA A 91 4.01 13.02 9.55
CA ALA A 91 3.21 12.89 10.76
C ALA A 91 4.07 12.47 11.95
N VAL A 92 3.52 12.61 13.16
CA VAL A 92 4.18 12.11 14.37
C VAL A 92 4.36 10.60 14.25
N PRO A 93 5.57 10.05 14.48
CA PRO A 93 5.85 8.63 14.33
C PRO A 93 5.38 7.84 15.57
N ASP A 94 4.09 7.92 15.89
CA ASP A 94 3.49 7.31 17.09
C ASP A 94 2.53 6.13 16.77
N GLY A 95 2.38 5.80 15.49
CA GLY A 95 1.51 4.73 14.99
C GLY A 95 0.05 5.11 14.78
N TYR A 96 -0.38 6.31 15.18
CA TYR A 96 -1.79 6.73 15.06
C TYR A 96 -2.14 7.35 13.70
N THR A 97 -1.14 7.67 12.89
CA THR A 97 -1.34 8.11 11.50
C THR A 97 -0.54 7.20 10.58
N LEU A 98 -1.23 6.43 9.76
CA LEU A 98 -0.66 5.44 8.84
C LEU A 98 -1.11 5.76 7.41
N VAL A 99 -0.48 5.13 6.42
CA VAL A 99 -0.87 5.26 5.01
C VAL A 99 -1.04 3.89 4.37
N ALA A 100 -2.18 3.67 3.71
CA ALA A 100 -2.44 2.50 2.89
C ALA A 100 -2.15 2.82 1.42
N VAL A 101 -1.14 2.17 0.86
CA VAL A 101 -0.66 2.39 -0.51
C VAL A 101 -0.71 1.10 -1.33
N SER A 102 -0.42 1.23 -2.62
CA SER A 102 -0.15 0.10 -3.52
C SER A 102 1.20 0.24 -4.20
N SER A 103 1.59 -0.72 -5.03
CA SER A 103 2.76 -0.62 -5.94
C SER A 103 2.69 0.56 -6.93
N SER A 104 1.58 1.29 -6.98
CA SER A 104 1.56 2.63 -7.60
C SER A 104 2.55 3.60 -6.93
N MET A 105 2.82 3.45 -5.63
CA MET A 105 3.83 4.25 -4.93
C MET A 105 5.23 4.02 -5.49
N THR A 106 5.60 2.76 -5.77
CA THR A 106 6.94 2.40 -6.25
C THR A 106 7.15 2.73 -7.73
N THR A 107 6.11 2.52 -8.55
CA THR A 107 6.11 2.95 -9.97
C THR A 107 6.13 4.47 -10.13
N ASN A 108 5.38 5.20 -9.31
CA ASN A 108 5.45 6.67 -9.29
C ASN A 108 6.84 7.14 -8.83
N ALA A 109 7.40 6.54 -7.78
CA ALA A 109 8.76 6.84 -7.32
C ALA A 109 9.86 6.53 -8.35
N ALA A 110 9.59 5.67 -9.32
CA ALA A 110 10.54 5.35 -10.38
C ALA A 110 10.68 6.46 -11.44
N ILE A 111 9.65 7.31 -11.60
CA ILE A 111 9.61 8.34 -12.65
C ILE A 111 9.64 9.76 -12.11
N GLN A 112 9.21 9.97 -10.87
CA GLN A 112 9.18 11.31 -10.27
C GLN A 112 10.59 11.77 -9.94
N SER A 113 11.00 12.89 -10.54
CA SER A 113 12.29 13.52 -10.27
C SER A 113 12.39 14.07 -8.84
N LYS A 114 11.26 14.50 -8.27
CA LYS A 114 11.17 15.04 -6.91
C LYS A 114 9.90 14.58 -6.22
N LEU A 115 10.07 13.76 -5.18
CA LEU A 115 8.99 13.37 -4.28
C LEU A 115 8.95 14.25 -3.02
N PRO A 116 7.78 14.44 -2.39
CA PRO A 116 7.68 15.15 -1.11
C PRO A 116 8.15 14.34 0.10
N PHE A 117 8.62 13.10 -0.12
CA PHE A 117 9.15 12.16 0.87
C PHE A 117 10.17 11.22 0.20
N ASP A 118 11.04 10.60 0.99
CA ASP A 118 11.89 9.50 0.52
C ASP A 118 11.06 8.19 0.51
N PRO A 119 10.88 7.53 -0.64
CA PRO A 119 9.99 6.36 -0.76
C PRO A 119 10.53 5.09 -0.07
N VAL A 120 11.79 5.08 0.34
CA VAL A 120 12.43 3.95 1.05
C VAL A 120 12.68 4.29 2.51
N LYS A 121 13.16 5.50 2.81
CA LYS A 121 13.56 5.92 4.16
C LYS A 121 12.56 6.79 4.89
N GLY A 122 11.65 7.45 4.16
CA GLY A 122 10.67 8.39 4.72
C GLY A 122 9.46 7.71 5.37
N LEU A 123 9.34 6.39 5.21
CA LEU A 123 8.24 5.59 5.74
C LEU A 123 8.79 4.28 6.30
N ALA A 124 8.13 3.74 7.32
CA ALA A 124 8.40 2.43 7.87
C ALA A 124 7.38 1.41 7.31
N PRO A 125 7.83 0.33 6.65
CA PRO A 125 6.93 -0.76 6.24
C PRO A 125 6.25 -1.39 7.45
N VAL A 126 4.92 -1.59 7.37
CA VAL A 126 4.17 -2.24 8.46
C VAL A 126 3.68 -3.62 8.02
N ALA A 127 2.89 -3.71 6.97
CA ALA A 127 2.36 -4.99 6.49
C ALA A 127 1.92 -4.90 5.04
N MET A 128 2.10 -5.99 4.28
CA MET A 128 1.40 -6.17 3.00
C MET A 128 0.02 -6.76 3.30
N PHE A 129 -1.03 -6.21 2.68
CA PHE A 129 -2.38 -6.75 2.79
C PHE A 129 -2.54 -7.93 1.84
N ALA A 130 -2.28 -7.68 0.57
CA ALA A 130 -2.54 -8.61 -0.50
C ALA A 130 -1.68 -8.30 -1.70
N LYS A 131 -1.57 -9.28 -2.59
CA LYS A 131 -1.09 -9.09 -3.95
C LYS A 131 -1.99 -9.82 -4.93
N GLY A 132 -2.02 -9.39 -6.17
CA GLY A 132 -2.85 -10.03 -7.18
C GLY A 132 -2.43 -9.67 -8.59
N PRO A 133 -2.76 -10.52 -9.57
CA PRO A 133 -2.59 -10.18 -10.95
C PRO A 133 -3.57 -9.07 -11.38
N PHE A 134 -3.26 -8.49 -12.52
CA PHE A 134 -4.18 -7.65 -13.27
C PHE A 134 -4.99 -8.48 -14.26
N ILE A 135 -6.19 -8.01 -14.55
CA ILE A 135 -7.01 -8.46 -15.66
C ILE A 135 -6.70 -7.56 -16.86
N VAL A 136 -6.54 -8.18 -18.02
CA VAL A 136 -6.40 -7.49 -19.31
C VAL A 136 -7.78 -7.47 -19.95
N ALA A 137 -8.36 -6.29 -20.09
CA ALA A 137 -9.70 -6.10 -20.64
C ALA A 137 -9.69 -5.19 -21.87
N VAL A 138 -10.62 -5.45 -22.77
CA VAL A 138 -10.86 -4.67 -23.99
C VAL A 138 -12.33 -4.30 -24.09
N ASN A 139 -12.63 -3.27 -24.89
CA ASN A 139 -13.99 -3.01 -25.34
C ASN A 139 -14.52 -4.18 -26.19
N ASN A 140 -15.84 -4.41 -26.20
CA ASN A 140 -16.45 -5.52 -26.92
C ASN A 140 -16.28 -5.49 -28.44
N ASP A 141 -16.08 -4.30 -29.04
CA ASP A 141 -15.82 -4.11 -30.47
C ASP A 141 -14.37 -4.46 -30.85
N PHE A 142 -13.47 -4.58 -29.87
CA PHE A 142 -12.08 -4.93 -30.13
C PHE A 142 -11.98 -6.41 -30.57
N PRO A 143 -11.25 -6.72 -31.67
CA PRO A 143 -11.24 -8.05 -32.27
C PRO A 143 -10.26 -9.00 -31.57
N ALA A 144 -10.40 -9.17 -30.26
CA ALA A 144 -9.66 -10.15 -29.48
C ALA A 144 -10.51 -10.81 -28.39
N ARG A 145 -10.23 -12.07 -28.13
CA ARG A 145 -10.79 -12.91 -27.06
C ARG A 145 -9.69 -13.63 -26.28
N THR A 146 -8.48 -13.68 -26.83
CA THR A 146 -7.33 -14.36 -26.22
C THR A 146 -6.10 -13.45 -26.17
N PRO A 147 -5.08 -13.79 -25.35
CA PRO A 147 -3.82 -13.04 -25.34
C PRO A 147 -3.14 -12.97 -26.71
N ALA A 148 -3.17 -14.06 -27.48
CA ALA A 148 -2.54 -14.12 -28.80
C ALA A 148 -3.27 -13.21 -29.81
N GLU A 149 -4.60 -13.24 -29.81
CA GLU A 149 -5.42 -12.36 -30.65
C GLU A 149 -5.23 -10.89 -30.29
N LEU A 150 -5.09 -10.55 -28.99
CA LEU A 150 -4.81 -9.19 -28.56
C LEU A 150 -3.51 -8.67 -29.19
N ILE A 151 -2.43 -9.43 -29.06
CA ILE A 151 -1.12 -9.03 -29.61
C ILE A 151 -1.18 -8.94 -31.14
N ALA A 152 -1.79 -9.91 -31.81
CA ALA A 152 -1.93 -9.92 -33.27
C ALA A 152 -2.77 -8.73 -33.77
N ALA A 153 -3.89 -8.43 -33.12
CA ALA A 153 -4.76 -7.31 -33.49
C ALA A 153 -4.04 -5.97 -33.39
N ILE A 154 -3.29 -5.73 -32.31
CA ILE A 154 -2.52 -4.49 -32.13
C ILE A 154 -1.41 -4.39 -33.20
N LYS A 155 -0.66 -5.47 -33.43
CA LYS A 155 0.41 -5.49 -34.45
C LYS A 155 -0.10 -5.26 -35.87
N ALA A 156 -1.31 -5.70 -36.18
CA ALA A 156 -1.91 -5.50 -37.50
C ALA A 156 -2.26 -4.02 -37.79
N ARG A 157 -2.39 -3.18 -36.76
CA ARG A 157 -2.73 -1.76 -36.89
C ARG A 157 -1.89 -0.90 -35.94
N PRO A 158 -0.57 -0.79 -36.19
CA PRO A 158 0.35 -0.11 -35.29
C PRO A 158 -0.05 1.35 -35.11
N GLY A 159 -0.12 1.82 -33.86
CA GLY A 159 -0.43 3.21 -33.51
C GLY A 159 -1.90 3.62 -33.64
N GLN A 160 -2.80 2.72 -34.07
CA GLN A 160 -4.23 3.03 -34.21
C GLN A 160 -5.06 2.81 -32.94
N TYR A 161 -4.48 2.14 -31.94
CA TYR A 161 -5.19 1.81 -30.70
C TYR A 161 -4.62 2.58 -29.51
N ASN A 162 -5.50 2.79 -28.54
CA ASN A 162 -5.20 3.47 -27.30
C ASN A 162 -5.37 2.52 -26.11
N TYR A 163 -4.54 2.66 -25.09
CA TYR A 163 -4.74 2.03 -23.79
C TYR A 163 -4.93 3.07 -22.69
N ALA A 164 -5.82 2.79 -21.76
CA ALA A 164 -6.09 3.67 -20.63
C ALA A 164 -5.21 3.32 -19.42
N SER A 165 -4.88 4.32 -18.59
CA SER A 165 -4.34 4.10 -17.25
C SER A 165 -5.01 4.98 -16.20
N SER A 166 -4.68 4.76 -14.92
CA SER A 166 -5.13 5.63 -13.83
C SER A 166 -4.30 6.92 -13.66
N GLY A 167 -3.40 7.20 -14.61
CA GLY A 167 -2.55 8.39 -14.66
C GLY A 167 -1.10 8.06 -15.02
N THR A 168 -0.31 9.09 -15.32
CA THR A 168 1.14 8.96 -15.50
C THR A 168 1.79 8.48 -14.19
N GLY A 169 2.67 7.49 -14.29
CA GLY A 169 3.31 6.84 -13.13
C GLY A 169 2.46 5.81 -12.42
N SER A 170 1.23 5.56 -12.89
CA SER A 170 0.41 4.51 -12.31
C SER A 170 0.96 3.12 -12.61
N VAL A 171 0.75 2.20 -11.68
CA VAL A 171 1.18 0.82 -11.84
C VAL A 171 0.58 0.16 -13.09
N ASN A 172 -0.64 0.51 -13.49
CA ASN A 172 -1.23 -0.08 -14.69
C ASN A 172 -0.69 0.47 -16.01
N GLN A 173 -0.14 1.70 -16.02
CA GLN A 173 0.70 2.15 -17.12
C GLN A 173 1.92 1.22 -17.24
N PHE A 174 2.63 1.01 -16.13
CA PHE A 174 3.81 0.14 -16.07
C PHE A 174 3.53 -1.30 -16.51
N GLY A 175 2.35 -1.87 -16.20
CA GLY A 175 1.96 -3.18 -16.69
C GLY A 175 1.89 -3.22 -18.22
N THR A 176 1.28 -2.22 -18.84
CA THR A 176 1.18 -2.14 -20.31
C THR A 176 2.53 -1.82 -20.95
N GLU A 177 3.33 -0.94 -20.36
CA GLU A 177 4.68 -0.63 -20.86
C GLU A 177 5.64 -1.83 -20.72
N LEU A 178 5.49 -2.65 -19.68
CA LEU A 178 6.21 -3.91 -19.57
C LEU A 178 5.79 -4.88 -20.69
N LEU A 179 4.49 -4.97 -21.01
CA LEU A 179 4.00 -5.78 -22.10
C LEU A 179 4.59 -5.32 -23.44
N LYS A 180 4.59 -4.00 -23.70
CA LYS A 180 5.21 -3.41 -24.89
C LYS A 180 6.70 -3.74 -24.97
N ALA A 181 7.44 -3.58 -23.87
CA ALA A 181 8.87 -3.90 -23.80
C ALA A 181 9.17 -5.39 -24.08
N ARG A 182 8.30 -6.30 -23.63
CA ARG A 182 8.46 -7.75 -23.84
C ARG A 182 8.15 -8.20 -25.26
N VAL A 183 7.16 -7.56 -25.89
CA VAL A 183 6.79 -7.86 -27.28
C VAL A 183 7.77 -7.18 -28.26
N GLY A 184 8.28 -5.99 -27.92
CA GLY A 184 9.30 -5.24 -28.65
C GLY A 184 8.73 -4.27 -29.69
N ASP A 185 7.76 -4.71 -30.49
CA ASP A 185 7.15 -3.99 -31.62
C ASP A 185 5.65 -3.69 -31.41
N LEU A 186 5.19 -3.69 -30.16
CA LEU A 186 3.78 -3.43 -29.82
C LEU A 186 3.49 -1.91 -29.76
N GLN A 187 2.92 -1.36 -30.82
CA GLN A 187 2.61 0.08 -30.93
C GLN A 187 1.17 0.38 -30.52
N ILE A 188 0.99 0.81 -29.27
CA ILE A 188 -0.28 1.25 -28.69
C ILE A 188 -0.07 2.51 -27.83
N THR A 189 -0.95 3.49 -27.96
CA THR A 189 -0.78 4.83 -27.37
C THR A 189 -1.36 4.91 -25.97
N HIS A 190 -0.63 5.54 -25.04
CA HIS A 190 -1.07 5.72 -23.65
C HIS A 190 -2.01 6.93 -23.51
N ILE A 191 -3.18 6.72 -22.90
CA ILE A 191 -4.12 7.78 -22.50
C ILE A 191 -4.25 7.79 -20.97
N PRO A 192 -3.66 8.78 -20.26
CA PRO A 192 -3.74 8.87 -18.81
C PRO A 192 -5.05 9.51 -18.34
N TYR A 193 -5.70 8.91 -17.32
CA TYR A 193 -6.89 9.46 -16.67
C TYR A 193 -6.61 9.85 -15.21
N LYS A 194 -7.51 10.61 -14.59
CA LYS A 194 -7.46 10.95 -13.16
C LYS A 194 -8.07 9.84 -12.28
N GLY A 195 -7.51 8.63 -12.37
CA GLY A 195 -8.01 7.45 -11.67
C GLY A 195 -8.82 6.49 -12.55
N MET A 196 -9.27 5.38 -11.96
CA MET A 196 -9.86 4.25 -12.70
C MET A 196 -11.30 4.48 -13.18
N GLY A 197 -12.11 5.30 -12.49
CA GLY A 197 -13.51 5.53 -12.88
C GLY A 197 -13.67 6.06 -14.31
N PRO A 198 -13.02 7.19 -14.66
CA PRO A 198 -13.01 7.71 -16.03
C PRO A 198 -12.39 6.73 -17.04
N ALA A 199 -11.26 6.08 -16.69
CA ALA A 199 -10.60 5.11 -17.57
C ALA A 199 -11.49 3.93 -17.96
N VAL A 200 -12.26 3.38 -17.00
CA VAL A 200 -13.21 2.29 -17.26
C VAL A 200 -14.39 2.77 -18.10
N THR A 201 -14.88 3.98 -17.84
CA THR A 201 -15.98 4.59 -18.60
C THR A 201 -15.60 4.73 -20.07
N ASP A 202 -14.41 5.24 -20.35
CA ASP A 202 -13.93 5.47 -21.71
C ASP A 202 -13.56 4.17 -22.44
N LEU A 203 -13.13 3.14 -21.72
CA LEU A 203 -13.00 1.80 -22.30
C LEU A 203 -14.38 1.24 -22.70
N VAL A 204 -15.40 1.36 -21.84
CA VAL A 204 -16.78 0.93 -22.16
C VAL A 204 -17.33 1.73 -23.36
N GLY A 205 -17.03 3.03 -23.43
CA GLY A 205 -17.40 3.90 -24.54
C GLY A 205 -16.52 3.80 -25.79
N ASN A 206 -15.58 2.83 -25.84
CA ASN A 206 -14.65 2.60 -26.95
C ASN A 206 -13.78 3.83 -27.33
N GLN A 207 -13.55 4.75 -26.39
CA GLN A 207 -12.60 5.85 -26.57
C GLN A 207 -11.14 5.35 -26.39
N THR A 208 -10.97 4.28 -25.63
CA THR A 208 -9.75 3.47 -25.56
C THR A 208 -10.09 2.00 -25.79
N GLN A 209 -9.10 1.20 -26.18
CA GLN A 209 -9.31 -0.19 -26.60
C GLN A 209 -8.78 -1.21 -25.60
N LEU A 210 -7.82 -0.82 -24.77
CA LEU A 210 -7.16 -1.71 -23.82
C LEU A 210 -7.11 -1.07 -22.42
N LEU A 211 -7.36 -1.89 -21.40
CA LEU A 211 -7.10 -1.54 -20.02
C LEU A 211 -6.60 -2.76 -19.27
N ILE A 212 -5.40 -2.64 -18.71
CA ILE A 212 -4.88 -3.58 -17.71
C ILE A 212 -5.26 -3.00 -16.35
N SER A 213 -6.13 -3.64 -15.57
CA SER A 213 -6.49 -3.14 -14.22
C SER A 213 -6.76 -4.27 -13.22
N SER A 214 -6.82 -3.90 -11.95
CA SER A 214 -7.10 -4.82 -10.85
C SER A 214 -8.53 -5.36 -10.93
N GLY A 215 -8.75 -6.52 -10.31
CA GLY A 215 -10.07 -7.14 -10.14
C GLY A 215 -11.19 -6.15 -9.77
N PRO A 216 -11.06 -5.34 -8.71
CA PRO A 216 -12.16 -4.48 -8.25
C PRO A 216 -12.59 -3.44 -9.28
N SER A 217 -11.65 -3.01 -10.14
CA SER A 217 -11.89 -2.00 -11.17
C SER A 217 -12.59 -2.58 -12.40
N LEU A 218 -12.28 -3.84 -12.77
CA LEU A 218 -12.73 -4.43 -14.04
C LEU A 218 -13.80 -5.51 -13.88
N LEU A 219 -13.75 -6.33 -12.83
CA LEU A 219 -14.68 -7.45 -12.64
C LEU A 219 -16.16 -7.04 -12.69
N PRO A 220 -16.60 -5.90 -12.14
CA PRO A 220 -18.00 -5.47 -12.29
C PRO A 220 -18.42 -5.28 -13.76
N MET A 221 -17.56 -4.69 -14.58
CA MET A 221 -17.85 -4.44 -16.00
C MET A 221 -17.69 -5.70 -16.85
N VAL A 222 -16.74 -6.57 -16.51
CA VAL A 222 -16.55 -7.87 -17.18
C VAL A 222 -17.73 -8.80 -16.89
N ARG A 223 -18.15 -8.92 -15.62
CA ARG A 223 -19.28 -9.78 -15.21
C ARG A 223 -20.63 -9.31 -15.76
N SER A 224 -20.80 -8.00 -15.97
CA SER A 224 -22.00 -7.44 -16.62
C SER A 224 -21.96 -7.51 -18.15
N GLY A 225 -20.87 -8.03 -18.74
CA GLY A 225 -20.73 -8.18 -20.19
C GLY A 225 -20.43 -6.88 -20.94
N LYS A 226 -20.20 -5.76 -20.25
CA LYS A 226 -19.87 -4.47 -20.87
C LYS A 226 -18.43 -4.41 -21.40
N LEU A 227 -17.54 -5.20 -20.80
CA LEU A 227 -16.15 -5.36 -21.22
C LEU A 227 -15.83 -6.84 -21.38
N ARG A 228 -14.81 -7.14 -22.19
CA ARG A 228 -14.28 -8.49 -22.34
C ARG A 228 -12.91 -8.60 -21.68
N ALA A 229 -12.76 -9.54 -20.75
CA ALA A 229 -11.46 -9.95 -20.27
C ALA A 229 -10.81 -10.90 -21.30
N VAL A 230 -9.60 -10.57 -21.74
CA VAL A 230 -8.84 -11.35 -22.75
C VAL A 230 -7.66 -12.10 -22.15
N GLY A 231 -7.29 -11.81 -20.90
CA GLY A 231 -6.23 -12.52 -20.21
C GLY A 231 -5.96 -11.99 -18.80
N ILE A 232 -5.00 -12.62 -18.13
CA ILE A 232 -4.56 -12.30 -16.78
C ILE A 232 -3.03 -12.17 -16.74
N THR A 233 -2.49 -11.29 -15.91
CA THR A 233 -1.05 -10.98 -15.90
C THR A 233 -0.21 -11.86 -14.97
N SER A 234 -0.82 -12.84 -14.30
CA SER A 234 -0.06 -13.87 -13.57
C SER A 234 0.70 -14.76 -14.55
N LEU A 235 1.86 -15.27 -14.15
CA LEU A 235 2.66 -16.16 -15.00
C LEU A 235 1.96 -17.49 -15.31
N LYS A 236 1.11 -17.96 -14.39
CA LYS A 236 0.35 -19.21 -14.45
C LYS A 236 -1.15 -18.92 -14.22
N PRO A 237 -2.06 -19.87 -14.53
CA PRO A 237 -3.48 -19.72 -14.17
C PRO A 237 -3.63 -19.35 -12.69
N SER A 238 -4.45 -18.34 -12.42
CA SER A 238 -4.61 -17.76 -11.08
C SER A 238 -5.96 -18.12 -10.49
N PRO A 239 -6.06 -18.43 -9.18
CA PRO A 239 -7.35 -18.65 -8.53
C PRO A 239 -8.25 -17.40 -8.52
N VAL A 240 -7.69 -16.21 -8.78
CA VAL A 240 -8.44 -14.95 -8.91
C VAL A 240 -9.45 -14.98 -10.07
N ALA A 241 -9.05 -15.58 -11.19
CA ALA A 241 -9.88 -15.72 -12.38
C ALA A 241 -9.39 -16.96 -13.16
N PRO A 242 -9.73 -18.18 -12.70
CA PRO A 242 -9.20 -19.42 -13.25
C PRO A 242 -9.59 -19.66 -14.72
N GLU A 243 -10.64 -18.98 -15.19
CA GLU A 243 -11.10 -19.00 -16.56
C GLU A 243 -10.22 -18.16 -17.51
N LEU A 244 -9.41 -17.24 -16.99
CA LEU A 244 -8.59 -16.36 -17.81
C LEU A 244 -7.23 -17.00 -18.15
N THR A 245 -6.86 -16.87 -19.42
CA THR A 245 -5.57 -17.35 -19.91
C THR A 245 -4.45 -16.38 -19.49
N PRO A 246 -3.33 -16.87 -18.92
CA PRO A 246 -2.15 -16.06 -18.66
C PRO A 246 -1.65 -15.36 -19.93
N MET A 247 -1.37 -14.06 -19.84
CA MET A 247 -0.71 -13.31 -20.93
C MET A 247 0.65 -13.91 -21.31
N ALA A 248 1.31 -14.59 -20.36
CA ALA A 248 2.54 -15.32 -20.58
C ALA A 248 2.46 -16.40 -21.67
N SER A 249 1.26 -16.89 -22.00
CA SER A 249 1.07 -17.88 -23.08
C SER A 249 1.30 -17.30 -24.48
N ALA A 250 1.11 -15.99 -24.66
CA ALA A 250 1.38 -15.29 -25.90
C ALA A 250 2.65 -14.44 -25.83
N VAL A 251 3.05 -14.02 -24.62
CA VAL A 251 4.25 -13.21 -24.38
C VAL A 251 5.11 -13.88 -23.29
N PRO A 252 5.99 -14.82 -23.65
CA PRO A 252 6.77 -15.59 -22.69
C PRO A 252 7.50 -14.72 -21.66
N GLY A 253 7.32 -15.05 -20.38
CA GLY A 253 7.95 -14.33 -19.27
C GLY A 253 7.33 -12.95 -18.93
N TYR A 254 6.21 -12.58 -19.54
CA TYR A 254 5.42 -11.45 -19.09
C TYR A 254 4.63 -11.82 -17.82
N GLU A 255 4.96 -11.14 -16.73
CA GLU A 255 4.27 -11.24 -15.45
C GLU A 255 4.22 -9.87 -14.80
N PHE A 256 3.06 -9.54 -14.24
CA PHE A 256 2.83 -8.28 -13.56
C PHE A 256 1.85 -8.47 -12.41
N GLU A 257 2.22 -8.03 -11.21
CA GLU A 257 1.38 -8.11 -10.01
C GLU A 257 1.20 -6.70 -9.40
N LEU A 258 0.03 -6.50 -8.81
CA LEU A 258 -0.28 -5.40 -7.89
C LEU A 258 -0.09 -5.88 -6.47
N TRP A 259 0.41 -5.04 -5.59
CA TRP A 259 0.29 -5.25 -4.15
C TRP A 259 -0.29 -4.04 -3.45
N TRP A 260 -0.89 -4.26 -2.28
CA TRP A 260 -1.40 -3.23 -1.37
C TRP A 260 -0.81 -3.44 0.03
N GLY A 261 -0.52 -2.36 0.74
CA GLY A 261 0.05 -2.47 2.07
C GLY A 261 -0.03 -1.19 2.89
N LEU A 262 0.38 -1.32 4.14
CA LEU A 262 0.36 -0.31 5.17
C LEU A 262 1.77 0.14 5.50
N LEU A 263 1.97 1.46 5.58
CA LEU A 263 3.20 2.09 5.99
C LEU A 263 2.91 3.05 7.14
N ALA A 264 3.91 3.26 7.99
CA ALA A 264 3.90 4.25 9.06
C ALA A 264 4.94 5.36 8.78
N PRO A 265 4.91 6.50 9.48
CA PRO A 265 5.98 7.48 9.41
C PRO A 265 7.33 6.86 9.81
N ALA A 266 8.42 7.30 9.18
CA ALA A 266 9.76 6.89 9.58
C ALA A 266 10.01 7.22 11.06
N GLY A 267 10.66 6.30 11.78
CA GLY A 267 10.91 6.43 13.22
C GLY A 267 9.77 5.94 14.11
N THR A 268 8.67 5.41 13.55
CA THR A 268 7.62 4.76 14.36
C THR A 268 8.25 3.62 15.18
N PRO A 269 8.01 3.54 16.50
CA PRO A 269 8.69 2.59 17.36
C PRO A 269 8.53 1.13 16.87
N PRO A 270 9.59 0.31 16.89
CA PRO A 270 9.54 -1.07 16.39
C PRO A 270 8.45 -1.92 17.04
N GLU A 271 8.14 -1.70 18.32
CA GLU A 271 7.07 -2.39 19.04
C GLU A 271 5.68 -2.01 18.54
N VAL A 272 5.49 -0.76 18.12
CA VAL A 272 4.24 -0.28 17.51
C VAL A 272 4.07 -0.89 16.11
N VAL A 273 5.14 -0.89 15.31
CA VAL A 273 5.15 -1.55 13.99
C VAL A 273 4.88 -3.05 14.13
N GLY A 274 5.52 -3.72 15.10
CA GLY A 274 5.32 -5.14 15.38
C GLY A 274 3.88 -5.45 15.80
N ARG A 275 3.28 -4.62 16.67
CA ARG A 275 1.88 -4.79 17.08
C ARG A 275 0.89 -4.59 15.93
N LEU A 276 1.10 -3.57 15.11
CA LEU A 276 0.29 -3.34 13.90
C LEU A 276 0.43 -4.49 12.90
N ASN A 277 1.66 -4.94 12.63
CA ASN A 277 1.92 -6.07 11.74
C ASN A 277 1.24 -7.35 12.23
N GLY A 278 1.37 -7.66 13.53
CA GLY A 278 0.73 -8.82 14.13
C GLY A 278 -0.79 -8.79 13.96
N ALA A 279 -1.43 -7.63 14.21
CA ALA A 279 -2.87 -7.48 14.04
C ALA A 279 -3.32 -7.59 12.57
N VAL A 280 -2.58 -6.98 11.63
CA VAL A 280 -2.86 -7.15 10.19
C VAL A 280 -2.71 -8.61 9.79
N ASN A 281 -1.60 -9.26 10.12
CA ASN A 281 -1.35 -10.64 9.72
C ASN A 281 -2.35 -11.62 10.32
N ALA A 282 -2.79 -11.42 11.56
CA ALA A 282 -3.87 -12.19 12.17
C ALA A 282 -5.21 -11.97 11.45
N ALA A 283 -5.49 -10.74 10.98
CA ALA A 283 -6.68 -10.47 10.16
C ALA A 283 -6.62 -11.22 8.82
N LEU A 284 -5.47 -11.17 8.13
CA LEU A 284 -5.24 -11.85 6.85
C LEU A 284 -5.37 -13.38 6.95
N GLY A 285 -5.14 -13.96 8.13
CA GLY A 285 -5.36 -15.37 8.39
C GLY A 285 -6.83 -15.78 8.52
N LYS A 286 -7.77 -14.83 8.61
CA LYS A 286 -9.20 -15.15 8.72
C LYS A 286 -9.75 -15.64 7.37
N PRO A 287 -10.43 -16.81 7.33
CA PRO A 287 -10.97 -17.35 6.09
C PRO A 287 -11.92 -16.39 5.36
N GLU A 288 -12.74 -15.65 6.10
CA GLU A 288 -13.68 -14.68 5.54
C GLU A 288 -12.97 -13.52 4.83
N LEU A 289 -11.94 -12.95 5.46
CA LEU A 289 -11.16 -11.87 4.84
C LEU A 289 -10.40 -12.37 3.61
N ALA A 290 -9.79 -13.55 3.69
CA ALA A 290 -9.11 -14.17 2.57
C ALA A 290 -10.06 -14.44 1.39
N ALA A 291 -11.28 -14.90 1.66
CA ALA A 291 -12.31 -15.10 0.64
C ALA A 291 -12.78 -13.78 0.02
N ASN A 292 -12.95 -12.73 0.84
CA ASN A 292 -13.28 -11.40 0.35
C ASN A 292 -12.18 -10.83 -0.55
N PHE A 293 -10.91 -10.99 -0.16
CA PHE A 293 -9.79 -10.57 -0.99
C PHE A 293 -9.75 -11.32 -2.33
N LEU A 294 -9.99 -12.63 -2.30
CA LEU A 294 -10.03 -13.43 -3.53
C LEU A 294 -11.16 -13.01 -4.47
N LYS A 295 -12.34 -12.70 -3.93
CA LYS A 295 -13.49 -12.18 -4.69
C LYS A 295 -13.20 -10.83 -5.36
N GLU A 296 -12.40 -10.01 -4.68
CA GLU A 296 -11.85 -8.75 -5.18
C GLU A 296 -10.62 -8.94 -6.10
N GLY A 297 -10.17 -10.18 -6.29
CA GLY A 297 -9.08 -10.53 -7.20
C GLY A 297 -7.67 -10.33 -6.64
N ALA A 298 -7.51 -10.50 -5.33
CA ALA A 298 -6.23 -10.48 -4.65
C ALA A 298 -6.09 -11.65 -3.68
N ILE A 299 -4.84 -11.99 -3.35
CA ILE A 299 -4.48 -13.06 -2.44
C ILE A 299 -3.86 -12.41 -1.20
N ALA A 300 -4.44 -12.71 -0.03
CA ALA A 300 -3.89 -12.27 1.25
C ALA A 300 -2.42 -12.71 1.37
N THR A 301 -1.53 -11.77 1.67
CA THR A 301 -0.07 -12.02 1.62
C THR A 301 0.58 -11.51 2.90
N PRO A 302 0.49 -12.29 4.01
CA PRO A 302 1.12 -11.90 5.26
C PRO A 302 2.63 -11.93 5.11
N LEU A 303 3.27 -10.80 5.42
CA LEU A 303 4.73 -10.63 5.43
C LEU A 303 5.16 -10.00 6.75
N THR A 304 6.41 -10.24 7.11
CA THR A 304 7.07 -9.41 8.14
C THR A 304 7.31 -8.00 7.59
N PRO A 305 7.47 -6.98 8.47
CA PRO A 305 7.83 -5.62 8.04
C PRO A 305 9.10 -5.58 7.16
N ALA A 306 10.11 -6.38 7.52
CA ALA A 306 11.37 -6.45 6.77
C ALA A 306 11.19 -7.04 5.36
N GLN A 307 10.42 -8.13 5.23
CA GLN A 307 10.09 -8.70 3.91
C GLN A 307 9.31 -7.71 3.05
N PHE A 308 8.34 -7.00 3.63
CA PHE A 308 7.60 -5.99 2.87
C PHE A 308 8.48 -4.81 2.45
N GLY A 309 9.42 -4.39 3.31
CA GLY A 309 10.43 -3.40 2.97
C GLY A 309 11.31 -3.82 1.79
N ALA A 310 11.74 -5.09 1.75
CA ALA A 310 12.50 -5.63 0.63
C ALA A 310 11.70 -5.58 -0.68
N VAL A 311 10.42 -5.96 -0.66
CA VAL A 311 9.53 -5.85 -1.82
C VAL A 311 9.48 -4.42 -2.36
N ILE A 312 9.36 -3.42 -1.49
CA ILE A 312 9.30 -2.01 -1.91
C ILE A 312 10.60 -1.58 -2.61
N VAL A 313 11.75 -1.94 -2.05
CA VAL A 313 13.06 -1.60 -2.62
C VAL A 313 13.26 -2.27 -3.98
N GLU A 314 13.03 -3.58 -4.07
CA GLU A 314 13.14 -4.36 -5.30
C GLU A 314 12.22 -3.83 -6.40
N ASP A 315 10.99 -3.47 -6.06
CA ASP A 315 10.05 -2.88 -7.00
C ASP A 315 10.54 -1.53 -7.54
N ILE A 316 11.01 -0.63 -6.69
CA ILE A 316 11.50 0.68 -7.12
C ILE A 316 12.65 0.52 -8.12
N GLU A 317 13.60 -0.38 -7.84
CA GLU A 317 14.73 -0.65 -8.73
C GLU A 317 14.26 -1.25 -10.07
N ARG A 318 13.38 -2.24 -10.01
CA ARG A 318 12.76 -2.87 -11.19
C ARG A 318 12.08 -1.83 -12.08
N TRP A 319 11.27 -0.96 -11.48
CA TRP A 319 10.49 0.03 -12.22
C TRP A 319 11.34 1.18 -12.76
N LYS A 320 12.40 1.60 -12.06
CA LYS A 320 13.38 2.56 -12.60
C LYS A 320 14.03 2.05 -13.88
N LYS A 321 14.41 0.76 -13.91
CA LYS A 321 14.99 0.14 -15.10
C LYS A 321 14.01 0.15 -16.28
N LEU A 322 12.75 -0.24 -16.05
CA LEU A 322 11.74 -0.25 -17.09
C LEU A 322 11.40 1.17 -17.57
N ALA A 323 11.24 2.13 -16.66
CA ALA A 323 10.97 3.53 -16.99
C ALA A 323 12.04 4.10 -17.92
N LYS A 324 13.32 3.85 -17.62
CA LYS A 324 14.44 4.24 -18.49
C LYS A 324 14.38 3.55 -19.86
N GLN A 325 14.04 2.25 -19.89
CA GLN A 325 13.96 1.50 -21.15
C GLN A 325 12.81 1.96 -22.06
N GLN A 326 11.67 2.33 -21.48
CA GLN A 326 10.46 2.73 -22.21
C GLN A 326 10.27 4.26 -22.28
N ASN A 327 11.25 5.04 -21.82
CA ASN A 327 11.19 6.51 -21.73
C ASN A 327 9.93 7.03 -21.02
N ILE A 328 9.55 6.37 -19.93
CA ILE A 328 8.43 6.81 -19.09
C ILE A 328 8.94 7.95 -18.22
N ILE A 329 8.40 9.15 -18.43
CA ILE A 329 8.75 10.36 -17.68
C ILE A 329 7.55 10.83 -16.85
N ALA A 330 7.82 11.36 -15.65
CA ALA A 330 6.87 12.25 -15.00
C ALA A 330 6.93 13.57 -15.75
N ASP A 331 5.77 14.06 -16.19
CA ASP A 331 5.59 15.27 -17.02
C ASP A 331 6.66 16.37 -16.86
#